data_AF-A0A0P0EUF8-F1
#
_entry.id   AF-A0A0P0EUF8-F1
#
_cell.length_a   1.000
_cell.length_b   1.000
_cell.length_c   1.000
_cell.angle_alpha   90.00
_cell.angle_beta   90.00
_cell.angle_gamma   90.00
#
_symmetry.space_group_name_H-M   'P 1'
#
loop_
_entity.id
_entity.type
_entity.pdbx_description
1 polymer ?
#
loop_
_entity_poly.entity_id
_entity_poly.type
_entity_poly.pdbx_seq_one_letter_code
_entity_poly.pdbx_strand_id
1 'polypeptide(L)'
;SPQNHELLREFEATLLNMFGLQSRPQPSKSAVVPQYMLDLYRLQSGDEVTHDISFEYPERSTSRANTVRSFHHEEHLELMPGQREDNQLRFVFNISVVPENEVLSSAELRLYREQIDSVWSREEDGFHRINVYEIMRAPSEKGELISRLLDTRLVHQNRTRWES
;
A
#
# COMPACT_ATOMS: atom_id res chain seq x y z
N SER A 1 -16.82 36.12 18.05
CA SER A 1 -15.94 36.78 19.03
C SER A 1 -14.51 36.29 18.86
N PRO A 2 -13.49 37.14 19.06
CA PRO A 2 -12.07 36.79 18.88
C PRO A 2 -11.62 35.55 19.68
N GLN A 3 -12.21 35.33 20.86
CA GLN A 3 -11.97 34.13 21.69
C GLN A 3 -12.29 32.80 21.00
N ASN A 4 -13.33 32.74 20.15
CA ASN A 4 -13.66 31.52 19.42
C ASN A 4 -12.62 31.20 18.34
N HIS A 5 -11.96 32.23 17.78
CA HIS A 5 -10.97 32.04 16.73
C HIS A 5 -9.64 31.50 17.28
N GLU A 6 -9.29 31.91 18.50
CA GLU A 6 -8.12 31.42 19.22
C GLU A 6 -8.28 29.94 19.63
N LEU A 7 -9.45 29.58 20.17
CA LEU A 7 -9.79 28.18 20.50
C LEU A 7 -9.75 27.26 19.26
N LEU A 8 -10.29 27.72 18.13
CA LEU A 8 -10.25 26.95 16.88
C LEU A 8 -8.81 26.75 16.38
N ARG A 9 -7.94 27.75 16.56
CA ARG A 9 -6.53 27.66 16.15
C ARG A 9 -5.75 26.69 17.03
N GLU A 10 -5.98 26.69 18.34
CA GLU A 10 -5.36 25.73 19.26
C GLU A 10 -5.84 24.30 18.98
N PHE A 11 -7.13 24.13 18.68
CA PHE A 11 -7.68 22.84 18.31
C PHE A 11 -7.08 22.32 16.99
N GLU A 12 -6.97 23.17 15.97
CA GLU A 12 -6.31 22.81 14.70
C GLU A 12 -4.84 22.43 14.91
N ALA A 13 -4.08 23.20 15.70
CA ALA A 13 -2.70 22.85 16.02
C ALA A 13 -2.57 21.50 16.72
N THR A 14 -3.52 21.18 17.61
CA THR A 14 -3.58 19.88 18.29
C THR A 14 -3.84 18.73 17.32
N LEU A 15 -4.78 18.89 16.39
CA LEU A 15 -5.06 17.89 15.35
C LEU A 15 -3.87 17.71 14.41
N LEU A 16 -3.29 18.80 13.92
CA LEU A 16 -2.12 18.76 13.06
C LEU A 16 -0.97 18.00 13.74
N ASN A 17 -0.70 18.30 15.01
CA ASN A 17 0.31 17.58 15.78
C ASN A 17 -0.04 16.10 15.97
N MET A 18 -1.30 15.76 16.29
CA MET A 18 -1.76 14.37 16.44
C MET A 18 -1.52 13.55 15.16
N PHE A 19 -1.72 14.16 13.99
CA PHE A 19 -1.54 13.49 12.70
C PHE A 19 -0.13 13.65 12.10
N GLY A 20 0.80 14.31 12.81
CA GLY A 20 2.17 14.55 12.33
C GLY A 20 2.23 15.52 11.13
N LEU A 21 1.23 16.39 10.98
CA LEU A 21 1.13 17.36 9.90
C LEU A 21 1.69 18.71 10.34
N GLN A 22 2.52 19.31 9.49
CA GLN A 22 3.08 20.65 9.74
C GLN A 22 2.08 21.77 9.41
N SER A 23 1.14 21.49 8.51
CA SER A 23 0.14 22.44 8.05
C SER A 23 -1.09 21.70 7.52
N ARG A 24 -2.19 22.45 7.34
CA ARG A 24 -3.42 21.91 6.76
C ARG A 24 -3.15 21.39 5.33
N PRO A 25 -3.44 20.10 5.05
CA PRO A 25 -3.28 19.57 3.71
C PRO A 25 -4.31 20.21 2.76
N GLN A 26 -3.87 20.52 1.55
CA GLN A 26 -4.72 21.04 0.47
C GLN A 26 -4.76 20.03 -0.67
N PRO A 27 -5.53 18.94 -0.55
CA PRO A 27 -5.60 17.93 -1.59
C PRO A 27 -6.22 18.52 -2.86
N SER A 28 -5.79 18.01 -4.02
CA SER A 28 -6.43 18.32 -5.29
C SER A 28 -7.89 17.88 -5.27
N LYS A 29 -8.77 18.60 -5.98
CA LYS A 29 -10.14 18.15 -6.24
C LYS A 29 -10.21 16.84 -7.03
N SER A 30 -9.12 16.47 -7.70
CA SER A 30 -8.97 15.23 -8.46
C SER A 30 -8.25 14.12 -7.69
N ALA A 31 -8.01 14.29 -6.38
CA ALA A 31 -7.36 13.26 -5.59
C ALA A 31 -8.22 12.00 -5.55
N VAL A 32 -7.64 10.88 -6.00
CA VAL A 32 -8.29 9.57 -5.95
C VAL A 32 -7.95 8.94 -4.61
N VAL A 33 -8.98 8.58 -3.83
CA VAL A 33 -8.82 7.80 -2.60
C VAL A 33 -8.98 6.32 -2.96
N PRO A 34 -7.99 5.45 -2.70
CA PRO A 34 -8.11 4.03 -2.96
C PRO A 34 -9.31 3.42 -2.22
N GLN A 35 -10.08 2.56 -2.90
CA GLN A 35 -11.30 1.95 -2.34
C GLN A 35 -11.02 1.23 -1.01
N TYR A 36 -9.88 0.54 -0.90
CA TYR A 36 -9.43 -0.09 0.34
C TYR A 36 -9.40 0.87 1.55
N MET A 37 -8.92 2.10 1.36
CA MET A 37 -8.85 3.10 2.44
C MET A 37 -10.25 3.58 2.86
N LEU A 38 -11.18 3.69 1.91
CA LEU A 38 -12.58 4.01 2.20
C LEU A 38 -13.24 2.88 2.98
N ASP A 39 -12.96 1.64 2.64
CA ASP A 39 -13.54 0.48 3.31
C ASP A 39 -12.99 0.32 4.73
N LEU A 40 -11.69 0.54 4.95
CA LEU A 40 -11.11 0.62 6.30
C LEU A 40 -11.76 1.73 7.15
N TYR A 41 -12.01 2.90 6.54
CA TYR A 41 -12.69 3.99 7.24
C TYR A 41 -14.12 3.61 7.63
N ARG A 42 -14.89 2.99 6.73
CA ARG A 42 -16.27 2.54 6.98
C ARG A 42 -16.34 1.47 8.08
N LEU A 43 -15.42 0.50 8.04
CA LEU A 43 -15.27 -0.52 9.09
C LEU A 43 -15.05 0.13 10.46
N GLN A 44 -14.23 1.19 10.51
CA GLN A 44 -13.92 1.90 11.74
C GLN A 44 -15.05 2.85 12.19
N SER A 45 -15.80 3.45 11.27
CA SER A 45 -16.93 4.36 11.59
C SER A 45 -18.18 3.61 12.06
N GLY A 46 -18.23 2.29 11.86
CA GLY A 46 -19.41 1.47 12.15
C GLY A 46 -20.48 1.56 11.07
N ASP A 47 -20.14 2.04 9.87
CA ASP A 47 -21.03 2.00 8.71
C ASP A 47 -21.11 0.57 8.15
N GLU A 48 -22.28 0.15 7.68
CA GLU A 48 -22.45 -1.17 7.06
C GLU A 48 -21.61 -1.27 5.78
N VAL A 49 -20.58 -2.12 5.82
CA VAL A 49 -19.78 -2.43 4.64
C VAL A 49 -20.57 -3.41 3.78
N THR A 50 -20.98 -2.95 2.60
CA THR A 50 -21.41 -3.83 1.52
C THR A 50 -20.22 -4.73 1.17
N HIS A 51 -20.20 -5.94 1.73
CA HIS A 51 -19.13 -6.91 1.54
C HIS A 51 -19.03 -7.26 0.05
N ASP A 52 -18.12 -6.61 -0.67
CA ASP A 52 -17.64 -7.15 -1.93
C ASP A 52 -16.64 -8.25 -1.61
N ILE A 53 -16.93 -9.45 -2.08
CA ILE A 53 -16.50 -10.76 -1.56
C ILE A 53 -15.04 -11.08 -1.94
N SER A 54 -14.25 -10.07 -2.33
CA SER A 54 -12.89 -10.25 -2.86
C SER A 54 -11.78 -9.80 -1.91
N PHE A 55 -12.11 -9.14 -0.81
CA PHE A 55 -11.14 -8.55 0.11
C PHE A 55 -11.13 -9.24 1.48
N GLU A 56 -10.01 -9.88 1.80
CA GLU A 56 -9.66 -10.21 3.18
C GLU A 56 -9.21 -8.91 3.86
N TYR A 57 -10.07 -8.34 4.69
CA TYR A 57 -9.70 -7.19 5.51
C TYR A 57 -8.91 -7.66 6.73
N PRO A 58 -7.87 -6.93 7.17
CA PRO A 58 -7.10 -7.33 8.34
C PRO A 58 -8.01 -7.33 9.58
N GLU A 59 -8.47 -8.52 9.98
CA GLU A 59 -9.55 -8.65 10.97
C GLU A 59 -9.17 -8.16 12.37
N ARG A 60 -7.87 -7.94 12.70
CA ARG A 60 -7.45 -7.64 14.09
C ARG A 60 -6.24 -6.73 14.27
N SER A 61 -5.28 -6.68 13.35
CA SER A 61 -4.03 -5.93 13.55
C SER A 61 -4.17 -4.42 13.33
N THR A 62 -5.08 -3.99 12.46
CA THR A 62 -5.39 -2.57 12.21
C THR A 62 -6.24 -1.95 13.31
N SER A 63 -7.00 -2.75 14.08
CA SER A 63 -7.87 -2.26 15.17
C SER A 63 -7.13 -1.51 16.28
N ARG A 64 -5.82 -1.76 16.46
CA ARG A 64 -4.99 -1.05 17.46
C ARG A 64 -4.22 0.14 16.89
N ALA A 65 -4.23 0.33 15.57
CA ALA A 65 -3.53 1.42 14.94
C ALA A 65 -4.37 2.70 15.03
N ASN A 66 -3.73 3.80 15.44
CA ASN A 66 -4.40 5.11 15.46
C ASN A 66 -4.30 5.85 14.13
N THR A 67 -3.49 5.34 13.19
CA THR A 67 -3.27 5.96 11.88
C THR A 67 -3.02 4.88 10.84
N VAL A 68 -3.61 5.06 9.66
CA VAL A 68 -3.38 4.22 8.48
C VAL A 68 -2.95 5.13 7.34
N ARG A 69 -1.89 4.75 6.61
CA ARG A 69 -1.37 5.48 5.45
C ARG A 69 -1.22 4.52 4.28
N SER A 70 -1.57 4.99 3.08
CA SER A 70 -1.32 4.28 1.83
C SER A 70 -0.21 4.98 1.05
N PHE A 71 0.74 4.19 0.55
CA PHE A 71 1.84 4.67 -0.28
C PHE A 71 1.69 4.11 -1.69
N HIS A 72 1.73 4.98 -2.68
CA HIS A 72 1.81 4.57 -4.07
C HIS A 72 3.28 4.36 -4.46
N HIS A 73 3.50 3.48 -5.42
CA HIS A 73 4.83 3.24 -5.94
C HIS A 73 5.29 4.41 -6.83
N GLU A 74 6.59 4.62 -6.91
CA GLU A 74 7.24 5.66 -7.71
C GLU A 74 7.69 5.07 -9.06
N GLU A 75 6.78 4.98 -10.03
CA GLU A 75 6.99 4.30 -11.33
C GLU A 75 8.31 4.71 -12.03
N HIS A 76 8.65 5.99 -11.96
CA HIS A 76 9.87 6.53 -12.59
C HIS A 76 11.18 6.00 -11.99
N LEU A 77 11.13 5.42 -10.78
CA LEU A 77 12.28 4.81 -10.10
C LEU A 77 12.34 3.29 -10.32
N GLU A 78 11.37 2.69 -11.00
CA GLU A 78 11.25 1.23 -11.14
C GLU A 78 12.05 0.67 -12.32
N LEU A 79 12.52 1.53 -13.22
CA LEU A 79 13.32 1.15 -14.39
C LEU A 79 14.71 0.65 -13.97
N MET A 80 15.01 -0.62 -14.29
CA MET A 80 16.32 -1.24 -14.07
C MET A 80 17.14 -1.35 -15.37
N PRO A 81 18.41 -0.87 -15.40
CA PRO A 81 19.31 -1.18 -16.49
C PRO A 81 19.59 -2.69 -16.52
N GLY A 82 19.25 -3.36 -17.62
CA GLY A 82 19.50 -4.80 -17.77
C GLY A 82 18.39 -5.73 -17.25
N GLN A 83 17.18 -5.22 -17.03
CA GLN A 83 15.98 -6.05 -16.79
C GLN A 83 15.80 -7.00 -17.97
N ARG A 84 16.22 -8.25 -17.79
CA ARG A 84 16.31 -9.28 -18.83
C ARG A 84 15.32 -10.41 -18.64
N GLU A 85 14.39 -10.30 -17.70
CA GLU A 85 13.41 -11.35 -17.43
C GLU A 85 12.02 -10.70 -17.30
N ASP A 86 11.12 -11.06 -18.22
CA ASP A 86 9.72 -10.61 -18.30
C ASP A 86 8.87 -10.91 -17.04
N ASN A 87 9.49 -11.44 -15.98
CA ASN A 87 8.86 -11.94 -14.75
C ASN A 87 9.33 -11.23 -13.47
N GLN A 88 10.17 -10.19 -13.55
CA GLN A 88 10.63 -9.44 -12.38
C GLN A 88 10.08 -8.00 -12.39
N LEU A 89 9.36 -7.63 -11.34
CA LEU A 89 8.85 -6.29 -11.11
C LEU A 89 9.52 -5.69 -9.88
N ARG A 90 9.95 -4.43 -9.97
CA ARG A 90 10.48 -3.67 -8.85
C ARG A 90 9.48 -2.59 -8.49
N PHE A 91 9.20 -2.47 -7.20
CA PHE A 91 8.41 -1.36 -6.66
C PHE A 91 9.25 -0.52 -5.71
N VAL A 92 9.10 0.81 -5.80
CA VAL A 92 9.78 1.75 -4.90
C VAL A 92 8.73 2.61 -4.23
N PHE A 93 8.73 2.66 -2.90
CA PHE A 93 7.75 3.42 -2.11
C PHE A 93 8.44 4.54 -1.35
N ASN A 94 7.89 5.75 -1.44
CA ASN A 94 8.34 6.89 -0.65
C ASN A 94 7.62 6.92 0.71
N ILE A 95 8.30 6.43 1.75
CA ILE A 95 7.77 6.39 3.13
C ILE A 95 8.28 7.54 4.01
N SER A 96 8.86 8.60 3.42
CA SER A 96 9.46 9.72 4.18
C SER A 96 8.47 10.49 5.06
N VAL A 97 7.18 10.37 4.79
CA VAL A 97 6.10 10.99 5.58
C VAL A 97 5.74 10.20 6.84
N VAL A 98 6.32 9.01 7.06
CA VAL A 98 6.17 8.27 8.31
C VAL A 98 7.07 8.91 9.38
N PRO A 99 6.50 9.42 10.50
CA PRO A 99 7.30 10.01 11.58
C PRO A 99 8.24 8.98 12.23
N GLU A 100 9.47 9.40 12.56
CA GLU A 100 10.47 8.52 13.20
C GLU A 100 10.05 8.00 14.58
N ASN A 101 9.19 8.74 15.28
CA ASN A 101 8.67 8.38 16.59
C ASN A 101 7.39 7.51 16.54
N GLU A 102 6.90 7.18 15.34
CA GLU A 102 5.73 6.32 15.16
C GLU A 102 6.09 4.84 15.31
N VAL A 103 5.28 4.09 16.05
CA VAL A 103 5.45 2.63 16.20
C VAL A 103 4.61 1.92 15.16
N LEU A 104 5.27 1.24 14.21
CA LEU A 104 4.60 0.45 13.19
C LEU A 104 3.93 -0.78 13.81
N SER A 105 2.60 -0.87 13.71
CA SER A 105 1.85 -2.03 14.18
C SER A 105 1.72 -3.13 13.12
N SER A 106 1.57 -2.73 11.86
CA SER A 106 1.38 -3.64 10.72
C SER A 106 1.77 -2.93 9.43
N ALA A 107 2.22 -3.71 8.44
CA ALA A 107 2.43 -3.26 7.06
C ALA A 107 1.95 -4.35 6.10
N GLU A 108 1.37 -3.93 4.98
CA GLU A 108 0.78 -4.81 3.97
C GLU A 108 1.17 -4.32 2.58
N LEU A 109 1.61 -5.23 1.71
CA LEU A 109 1.86 -4.94 0.30
C LEU A 109 0.67 -5.44 -0.50
N ARG A 110 -0.01 -4.54 -1.21
CA ARG A 110 -1.17 -4.90 -2.03
C ARG A 110 -0.82 -4.83 -3.50
N LEU A 111 -0.98 -5.94 -4.21
CA LEU A 111 -0.72 -6.05 -5.64
C LEU A 111 -2.02 -6.35 -6.37
N TYR A 112 -2.29 -5.58 -7.42
CA TYR A 112 -3.38 -5.89 -8.33
C TYR A 112 -2.85 -6.81 -9.42
N ARG A 113 -3.51 -7.94 -9.62
CA ARG A 113 -3.15 -8.90 -10.66
C ARG A 113 -4.33 -9.09 -11.61
N GLU A 114 -4.05 -8.99 -12.90
CA GLU A 114 -4.97 -9.35 -13.96
C GLU A 114 -4.86 -10.85 -14.31
N GLN A 115 -5.97 -11.43 -14.74
CA GLN A 115 -5.97 -12.78 -15.29
C GLN A 115 -5.04 -12.85 -16.51
N ILE A 116 -4.32 -13.95 -16.65
CA ILE A 116 -3.47 -14.18 -17.82
C ILE A 116 -4.21 -15.15 -18.74
N ASP A 117 -4.73 -14.64 -19.85
CA ASP A 117 -5.33 -15.44 -20.92
C ASP A 117 -4.22 -16.19 -21.67
N SER A 118 -3.72 -17.28 -21.07
CA SER A 118 -2.78 -18.16 -21.74
C SER A 118 -3.52 -19.09 -22.70
N VAL A 119 -3.47 -18.78 -23.99
CA VAL A 119 -4.03 -19.59 -25.09
C VAL A 119 -3.49 -21.04 -25.10
N TRP A 120 -2.42 -21.32 -24.35
CA TRP A 120 -1.66 -22.58 -24.37
C TRP A 120 -1.94 -23.48 -23.16
N SER A 121 -2.70 -23.00 -22.18
CA SER A 121 -3.03 -23.76 -20.97
C SER A 121 -4.40 -24.41 -21.15
N ARG A 122 -4.43 -25.59 -21.76
CA ARG A 122 -5.64 -26.44 -21.82
C ARG A 122 -6.02 -27.03 -20.45
N GLU A 123 -5.35 -26.61 -19.38
CA GLU A 123 -5.57 -26.99 -17.99
C GLU A 123 -6.08 -25.76 -17.24
N GLU A 124 -7.36 -25.78 -16.86
CA GLU A 124 -8.12 -24.66 -16.31
C GLU A 124 -7.67 -24.18 -14.91
N ASP A 125 -6.61 -24.77 -14.34
CA ASP A 125 -6.17 -24.56 -12.94
C ASP A 125 -4.64 -24.40 -12.80
N GLY A 126 -4.05 -23.53 -13.61
CA GLY A 126 -2.66 -23.10 -13.41
C GLY A 126 -2.49 -22.24 -12.15
N PHE A 127 -1.47 -22.54 -11.35
CA PHE A 127 -1.02 -21.69 -10.25
C PHE A 127 0.23 -20.90 -10.64
N HIS A 128 0.35 -19.66 -10.18
CA HIS A 128 1.59 -18.88 -10.22
C HIS A 128 2.12 -18.69 -8.82
N ARG A 129 3.45 -18.77 -8.68
CA ARG A 129 4.13 -18.43 -7.43
C ARG A 129 4.69 -17.02 -7.52
N ILE A 130 4.20 -16.14 -6.67
CA ILE A 130 4.71 -14.79 -6.49
C ILE A 130 5.68 -14.84 -5.31
N ASN A 131 6.89 -14.34 -5.53
CA ASN A 131 7.91 -14.18 -4.49
C ASN A 131 8.18 -12.69 -4.32
N VAL A 132 8.03 -12.18 -3.11
CA VAL A 132 8.28 -10.78 -2.77
C VAL A 132 9.64 -10.68 -2.09
N TYR A 133 10.49 -9.80 -2.61
CA TYR A 133 11.84 -9.59 -2.06
C TYR A 133 12.03 -8.14 -1.64
N GLU A 134 12.67 -7.95 -0.49
CA GLU A 134 13.22 -6.67 -0.06
C GLU A 134 14.59 -6.47 -0.69
N ILE A 135 14.83 -5.29 -1.28
CA ILE A 135 16.13 -4.94 -1.83
C ILE A 135 16.97 -4.28 -0.72
N MET A 136 17.91 -5.03 -0.17
CA MET A 136 18.87 -4.54 0.84
C MET A 136 19.96 -3.68 0.21
N ARG A 137 20.33 -3.98 -1.03
CA ARG A 137 21.28 -3.21 -1.84
C ARG A 137 20.82 -3.21 -3.29
N ALA A 138 20.55 -2.02 -3.82
CA ALA A 138 20.21 -1.86 -5.23
C ALA A 138 21.38 -2.29 -6.13
N PRO A 139 21.10 -2.87 -7.31
CA PRO A 139 22.14 -3.22 -8.27
C PRO A 139 22.84 -1.93 -8.73
N SER A 140 24.16 -1.99 -8.82
CA SER A 140 25.00 -0.91 -9.36
C SER A 140 25.88 -1.47 -10.46
N GLU A 141 26.48 -0.61 -11.31
CA GLU A 141 27.32 -1.05 -12.43
C GLU A 141 28.44 -2.05 -12.06
N LYS A 142 28.84 -2.11 -10.78
CA LYS A 142 29.90 -2.98 -10.25
C LYS A 142 29.46 -3.85 -9.07
N GLY A 143 28.19 -3.81 -8.68
CA GLY A 143 27.71 -4.43 -7.45
C GLY A 143 26.48 -5.29 -7.68
N GLU A 144 26.49 -6.48 -7.10
CA GLU A 144 25.38 -7.42 -7.14
C GLU A 144 24.15 -6.90 -6.39
N LEU A 145 22.96 -7.23 -6.89
CA LEU A 145 21.69 -7.08 -6.17
C LEU A 145 21.73 -7.95 -4.92
N ILE A 146 21.54 -7.34 -3.75
CA ILE A 146 21.36 -8.09 -2.50
C ILE A 146 19.92 -7.93 -2.08
N SER A 147 19.20 -9.04 -2.03
CA SER A 147 17.79 -9.07 -1.64
C SER A 147 17.50 -10.14 -0.58
N ARG A 148 16.39 -9.96 0.13
CA ARG A 148 15.87 -10.88 1.15
C ARG A 148 14.44 -11.27 0.79
N LEU A 149 14.13 -12.56 0.73
CA LEU A 149 12.76 -13.03 0.54
C LEU A 149 11.91 -12.62 1.74
N LEU A 150 10.83 -11.87 1.48
CA LEU A 150 9.86 -11.45 2.49
C LEU A 150 8.68 -12.40 2.55
N ASP A 151 8.13 -12.77 1.40
CA ASP A 151 6.93 -13.60 1.32
C ASP A 151 6.86 -14.41 0.02
N THR A 152 6.11 -15.50 0.05
CA THR A 152 5.82 -16.37 -1.09
C THR A 152 4.35 -16.75 -1.09
N ARG A 153 3.64 -16.39 -2.18
CA ARG A 153 2.21 -16.69 -2.37
C ARG A 153 1.99 -17.53 -3.62
N LEU A 154 1.09 -18.51 -3.52
CA LEU A 154 0.60 -19.29 -4.67
C LEU A 154 -0.79 -18.76 -5.06
N VAL A 155 -0.93 -18.27 -6.29
CA VAL A 155 -2.15 -17.60 -6.78
C VAL A 155 -2.71 -18.30 -8.02
N HIS A 156 -4.02 -18.27 -8.20
CA HIS A 156 -4.66 -18.81 -9.40
C HIS A 156 -4.48 -17.88 -10.59
N GLN A 157 -4.05 -18.39 -11.73
CA GLN A 157 -3.82 -17.58 -12.94
C GLN A 157 -5.09 -17.02 -13.57
N ASN A 158 -6.22 -17.72 -13.37
CA ASN A 158 -7.52 -17.47 -14.02
C ASN A 158 -8.40 -16.43 -13.31
N ARG A 159 -7.89 -15.72 -12.30
CA ARG A 159 -8.65 -14.68 -11.58
C ARG A 159 -7.97 -13.33 -11.70
N THR A 160 -8.76 -12.27 -11.85
CA THR A 160 -8.31 -10.89 -11.65
C THR A 160 -8.69 -10.48 -10.24
N ARG A 161 -7.73 -10.11 -9.40
CA ARG A 161 -7.99 -9.67 -8.03
C ARG A 161 -6.81 -8.92 -7.42
N TRP A 162 -7.10 -8.25 -6.32
CA TRP A 162 -6.07 -7.81 -5.38
C TRP A 162 -5.58 -8.99 -4.55
N GLU A 163 -4.27 -9.02 -4.31
CA GLU A 163 -3.54 -9.94 -3.43
C GLU A 163 -2.83 -9.12 -2.34
N SER A 164 -2.72 -9.67 -1.13
CA SER A 164 -2.05 -9.04 0.02
C SER A 164 -1.27 -9.99 0.91
#